data_AF-A0A520ABW8-F1
#
_entry.id   AF-A0A520ABW8-F1
#
_cell.length_a   1.000
_cell.length_b   1.000
_cell.length_c   1.000
_cell.angle_alpha   90.00
_cell.angle_beta   90.00
_cell.angle_gamma   90.00
#
_symmetry.space_group_name_H-M   'P 1'
#
loop_
_entity.id
_entity.type
_entity.pdbx_description
1 polymer ?
#
loop_
_entity_poly.entity_id
_entity_poly.type
_entity_poly.pdbx_seq_one_letter_code
_entity_poly.pdbx_strand_id
1 'polypeptide(L)' 'MADDKSKTDGRDRSRVSGSEPYEVEYFSQKHGLSAQQARDLIAEVGNDREKLDAAAGKLIGERGKA' A
#
# COMPACT_ATOMS: atom_id res chain seq x y z
N MET A 1 -7.50 -27.44 22.09
CA MET A 1 -7.61 -26.82 20.76
C MET A 1 -8.69 -25.75 20.81
N ALA A 2 -8.35 -24.51 20.45
CA ALA A 2 -9.23 -23.46 19.91
C ALA A 2 -8.38 -22.17 19.85
N ASP A 3 -7.65 -22.00 18.75
CA ASP A 3 -7.02 -20.72 18.42
C ASP A 3 -8.15 -19.73 18.11
N ASP A 4 -8.35 -18.72 18.96
CA ASP A 4 -9.28 -17.62 18.74
C ASP A 4 -8.77 -16.73 17.60
N LYS A 5 -9.08 -17.13 16.36
CA LYS A 5 -8.76 -16.38 15.12
C LYS A 5 -9.46 -15.02 15.00
N SER A 6 -10.26 -14.62 15.98
CA SER A 6 -11.02 -13.36 16.01
C SER A 6 -10.25 -12.18 16.60
N LYS A 7 -9.11 -12.41 17.26
CA LYS A 7 -8.17 -11.34 17.63
C LYS A 7 -7.26 -10.98 16.46
N THR A 8 -7.85 -10.73 15.29
CA THR A 8 -7.12 -10.01 14.25
C THR A 8 -7.13 -8.55 14.67
N ASP A 9 -6.13 -8.19 15.46
CA ASP A 9 -5.86 -6.82 15.82
C ASP A 9 -5.72 -6.02 14.51
N GLY A 10 -6.80 -5.32 14.12
CA GLY A 10 -6.93 -4.67 12.81
C GLY A 10 -5.89 -3.57 12.54
N ARG A 11 -5.03 -3.31 13.53
CA ARG A 11 -3.92 -2.36 13.49
C ARG A 11 -2.79 -2.77 12.54
N ASP A 12 -2.61 -4.07 12.24
CA ASP A 12 -1.61 -4.50 11.26
C ASP A 12 -2.11 -4.38 9.81
N ARG A 13 -3.41 -4.55 9.56
CA ARG A 13 -3.97 -4.42 8.20
C ARG A 13 -4.02 -2.97 7.69
N SER A 14 -3.89 -1.99 8.58
CA SER A 14 -3.89 -0.57 8.20
C SER A 14 -2.52 -0.07 7.74
N ARG A 15 -1.47 -0.91 7.82
CA ARG A 15 -0.12 -0.52 7.42
C ARG A 15 0.36 -1.35 6.23
N VAL A 16 1.16 -0.71 5.38
CA VAL A 16 1.93 -1.35 4.31
C VAL A 16 3.39 -1.24 4.71
N SER A 17 3.99 -2.35 5.10
CA SER A 17 5.41 -2.48 5.35
C SER A 17 6.20 -2.19 4.07
N GLY A 18 6.69 -0.96 3.95
CA GLY A 18 7.57 -0.55 2.84
C GLY A 18 8.89 -1.32 2.77
N SER A 19 9.23 -2.04 3.84
CA SER A 19 10.41 -2.91 3.93
C SER A 19 10.17 -4.31 3.38
N GLU A 20 8.91 -4.71 3.16
CA GLU A 20 8.57 -6.01 2.59
C GLU A 20 8.36 -5.89 1.08
N PRO A 21 9.26 -6.46 0.26
CA PRO A 21 9.20 -6.29 -1.20
C PRO A 21 7.91 -6.83 -1.80
N TYR A 22 7.30 -7.85 -1.18
CA TYR A 22 6.02 -8.40 -1.59
C TYR A 22 4.86 -7.40 -1.44
N GLU A 23 4.86 -6.58 -0.39
CA GLU A 23 3.82 -5.57 -0.18
C GLU A 23 3.94 -4.41 -1.16
N VAL A 24 5.17 -4.01 -1.48
CA VAL A 24 5.45 -3.00 -2.52
C VAL A 24 4.99 -3.49 -3.88
N GLU A 25 5.27 -4.75 -4.22
CA GLU A 25 4.88 -5.35 -5.49
C GLU A 25 3.36 -5.53 -5.59
N TYR A 26 2.71 -5.94 -4.51
CA TYR A 26 1.25 -6.02 -4.43
C TYR A 26 0.62 -4.63 -4.59
N PHE A 27 1.15 -3.63 -3.91
CA PHE A 27 0.69 -2.24 -4.00
C PHE A 27 0.86 -1.68 -5.41
N SER A 28 2.01 -1.93 -6.03
CA SER A 28 2.29 -1.48 -7.40
C SER A 28 1.31 -2.12 -8.39
N GLN A 29 1.06 -3.42 -8.29
CA GLN A 29 0.10 -4.13 -9.15
C GLN A 29 -1.34 -3.64 -8.94
N LYS A 30 -1.78 -3.47 -7.69
CA LYS A 30 -3.12 -2.97 -7.34
C LYS A 30 -3.43 -1.63 -8.00
N HIS A 31 -2.43 -0.75 -8.06
CA HIS A 31 -2.55 0.62 -8.54
C HIS A 31 -1.96 0.82 -9.94
N GLY A 32 -1.50 -0.23 -10.62
CA GLY A 32 -0.84 -0.10 -11.93
C GLY A 32 0.40 0.82 -11.93
N LEU A 33 1.08 0.94 -10.78
CA LEU A 33 2.31 1.70 -10.63
C LEU A 33 3.52 0.82 -10.98
N SER A 34 4.64 1.44 -11.33
CA SER A 34 5.92 0.72 -11.35
C SER A 34 6.39 0.44 -9.92
N ALA A 35 7.21 -0.59 -9.74
CA ALA A 35 7.81 -0.89 -8.43
C ALA A 35 8.60 0.29 -7.85
N GLN A 36 9.24 1.10 -8.71
CA GLN A 36 9.94 2.30 -8.27
C GLN A 36 8.95 3.36 -7.76
N GLN A 37 7.87 3.62 -8.49
CA GLN A 37 6.85 4.58 -8.06
C GLN A 37 6.17 4.15 -6.76
N ALA A 38 5.92 2.86 -6.58
CA ALA A 38 5.40 2.34 -5.33
C ALA A 38 6.36 2.59 -4.15
N ARG A 39 7.67 2.33 -4.33
CA ARG A 39 8.68 2.61 -3.30
C ARG A 39 8.77 4.09 -2.97
N ASP A 40 8.80 4.93 -3.99
CA ASP A 40 8.90 6.39 -3.82
C ASP A 40 7.68 6.92 -3.06
N LEU A 41 6.48 6.45 -3.42
CA LEU A 41 5.24 6.81 -2.73
C LEU A 41 5.22 6.34 -1.27
N ILE A 42 5.72 5.13 -0.99
CA ILE A 42 5.86 4.60 0.37
C ILE A 42 6.91 5.37 1.17
N ALA A 43 7.98 5.82 0.54
CA ALA A 43 8.99 6.66 1.19
C ALA A 43 8.45 8.07 1.50
N GLU A 44 7.63 8.64 0.63
CA GLU A 44 7.06 9.99 0.78
C GLU A 44 5.89 10.04 1.76
N VAL A 45 4.93 9.11 1.61
CA VAL A 45 3.68 9.08 2.39
C VAL A 45 3.85 8.32 3.70
N GLY A 46 4.80 7.37 3.73
CA GLY A 46 4.99 6.41 4.80
C GLY A 46 4.25 5.10 4.57
N ASN A 47 4.21 4.28 5.61
CA ASN A 47 3.64 2.93 5.62
C ASN A 47 2.14 2.89 5.96
N ASP A 48 1.41 4.00 5.82
CA ASP A 48 -0.02 4.06 6.09
C ASP A 48 -0.81 3.68 4.84
N ARG A 49 -1.58 2.58 4.92
CA ARG A 49 -2.25 1.99 3.76
C ARG A 49 -3.33 2.89 3.17
N GLU A 50 -4.08 3.60 4.00
CA GLU A 50 -5.14 4.50 3.53
C GLU A 50 -4.55 5.70 2.80
N LYS A 51 -3.47 6.27 3.36
CA LYS A 51 -2.78 7.39 2.71
C LYS A 51 -2.13 6.95 1.39
N LEU A 52 -1.53 5.76 1.36
CA LEU A 52 -0.93 5.20 0.15
C LEU A 52 -1.96 4.95 -0.94
N ASP A 53 -3.08 4.32 -0.60
CA ASP A 53 -4.17 4.07 -1.55
C ASP A 53 -4.72 5.40 -2.12
N ALA A 54 -4.88 6.42 -1.26
CA ALA A 54 -5.34 7.75 -1.69
C ALA A 54 -4.31 8.46 -2.60
N ALA A 55 -3.02 8.40 -2.24
CA ALA A 55 -1.94 9.02 -3.01
C ALA A 55 -1.75 8.33 -4.37
N ALA A 56 -1.78 6.99 -4.42
CA ALA A 56 -1.72 6.23 -5.66
C ALA A 56 -2.91 6.53 -6.56
N GLY A 57 -4.13 6.58 -6.01
CA GLY A 57 -5.33 6.93 -6.76
C GLY A 57 -5.23 8.31 -7.42
N LYS A 58 -4.66 9.31 -6.73
CA LYS A 58 -4.38 10.62 -7.31
C LYS A 58 -3.36 10.54 -8.45
N LEU A 59 -2.25 9.84 -8.22
CA LEU A 59 -1.15 9.73 -9.18
C LEU A 59 -1.59 9.06 -10.50
N ILE A 60 -2.46 8.04 -10.43
CA ILE A 60 -3.08 7.42 -11.62
C ILE A 60 -4.08 8.37 -12.29
N GLY A 61 -4.93 9.04 -11.50
CA GLY A 61 -5.92 9.98 -12.00
C GLY A 61 -5.32 11.18 -12.73
N GLU A 62 -4.15 11.64 -12.30
CA GLU A 62 -3.36 12.67 -12.97
C GLU A 62 -2.74 12.15 -14.27
N ARG A 63 -2.28 10.89 -14.30
CA ARG A 63 -1.69 10.25 -15.48
C ARG A 63 -2.65 10.09 -16.66
N GLY A 64 -3.96 9.98 -16.41
CA GLY A 64 -5.00 9.90 -17.44
C GLY A 64 -5.49 11.25 -17.97
N LYS A 65 -4.99 12.38 -17.43
CA LYS A 65 -5.35 13.74 -17.87
C LYS A 65 -4.33 14.39 -18.81
N ALA A 66 -3.31 13.65 -19.25
CA ALA A 66 -2.30 14.10 -20.21
C ALA A 66 -2.68 13.72 -21.66
#